data_AF-A0A6L3SWX8-F1
#
_entry.id   AF-A0A6L3SWX8-F1
#
_cell.length_a   1.000
_cell.length_b   1.000
_cell.length_c   1.000
_cell.angle_alpha   90.00
_cell.angle_beta   90.00
_cell.angle_gamma   90.00
#
_symmetry.space_group_name_H-M   'P 1'
#
loop_
_entity.id
_entity.type
_entity.pdbx_description
1 polymer ?
#
loop_
_entity_poly.entity_id
_entity_poly.type
_entity_poly.pdbx_seq_one_letter_code
_entity_poly.pdbx_strand_id
1 'polypeptide(L)'
;MNAIKLSRFIRRDGNKPTLRERAAALKASASRIMRRDPAAAASFPAPGSAEAKDMFHAACSEFDRRAIAGMQRLIDALIRSDSDHWTKRSLGLALEEGSITVAEFVRLHPLAAEREAVMDETARSLSLAVLHALAYGGEALPDPDGGDEVDAASAQAVKVTLRSDVTGPHRRSLVLGSLAGAAALPVLAFPAFASSLPGLLAEPHPDQALFDAEADVLRTKDALEATEKASGEAHRAFWDAVGPCSAVLLVKKWERSTFHRLEQPWLSHRPRWTWVARHEGDNGTPDPMVQAWTAEGLRSAIRNAVFLFGKGGQTPHLIREWRILLPVAEAFENRRAEMNARFRCDDLVAARKVASGAHHAAVVASADMPAKTLDGLALKTRQLDGAAWQAMPSSWVSLLESAALVSGVTLRKPDYDVAGWVRDWEGAGGTIKQHPISQEVMFCAPRGLCTSPEARAEVSRLQNALGANENLINRWVRAQGCGVAN
;
A
#
# COMPACT_ATOMS: atom_id res chain seq x y z
N MET A 1 -38.65 40.99 21.08
CA MET A 1 -37.90 39.71 21.01
C MET A 1 -36.63 39.89 21.83
N ASN A 2 -36.52 39.20 22.98
CA ASN A 2 -35.39 39.36 23.90
C ASN A 2 -34.20 38.51 23.44
N ALA A 3 -33.06 39.16 23.17
CA ALA A 3 -31.83 38.50 22.77
C ALA A 3 -31.33 37.54 23.86
N ILE A 4 -31.24 36.26 23.54
CA ILE A 4 -30.71 35.22 24.43
C ILE A 4 -29.20 35.46 24.56
N LYS A 5 -28.76 35.93 25.74
CA LYS A 5 -27.34 36.12 26.06
C LYS A 5 -26.67 34.75 26.26
N LEU A 6 -25.98 34.28 25.21
CA LEU A 6 -25.19 33.04 25.16
C LEU A 6 -24.08 32.95 26.24
N SER A 7 -23.72 34.06 26.89
CA SER A 7 -22.69 34.08 27.95
C SER A 7 -23.06 33.27 29.20
N ARG A 8 -24.33 32.90 29.40
CA ARG A 8 -24.76 32.05 30.53
C ARG A 8 -24.64 30.55 30.28
N PHE A 9 -24.45 30.10 29.03
CA PHE A 9 -24.35 28.66 28.72
C PHE A 9 -22.95 28.08 28.89
N ILE A 10 -21.92 28.92 29.04
CA ILE A 10 -20.55 28.48 29.31
C ILE A 10 -20.26 28.63 30.82
N ARG A 11 -21.06 27.97 31.67
CA ARG A 11 -20.65 27.78 33.08
C ARG A 11 -19.58 26.69 33.09
N ARG A 12 -18.33 27.14 33.20
CA ARG A 12 -17.16 26.27 33.34
C ARG A 12 -17.29 25.49 34.64
N ASP A 13 -17.34 24.18 34.51
CA ASP A 13 -17.38 23.24 35.64
C ASP A 13 -16.09 23.41 36.46
N GLY A 14 -16.21 23.90 37.71
CA GLY A 14 -15.07 24.27 38.56
C GLY A 14 -14.16 23.09 38.93
N ASN A 15 -14.63 21.87 38.72
CA ASN A 15 -13.87 20.64 38.95
C ASN A 15 -13.11 20.15 37.70
N LYS A 16 -13.28 20.78 36.53
CA LYS A 16 -12.56 20.36 35.32
C LYS A 16 -11.22 21.10 35.22
N PRO A 17 -10.10 20.37 35.13
CA PRO A 17 -8.78 20.98 35.08
C PRO A 17 -8.67 21.91 33.88
N THR A 18 -8.07 23.07 34.10
CA THR A 18 -7.91 24.07 33.05
C THR A 18 -7.02 23.54 31.92
N LEU A 19 -7.13 24.10 30.71
CA LEU A 19 -6.23 23.74 29.59
C LEU A 19 -4.75 23.88 29.97
N ARG A 20 -4.44 24.85 30.84
CA ARG A 20 -3.10 25.09 31.37
C ARG A 20 -2.64 23.98 32.31
N GLU A 21 -3.52 23.50 33.20
CA GLU A 21 -3.24 22.35 34.08
C GLU A 21 -3.08 21.05 33.28
N ARG A 22 -3.91 20.84 32.26
CA ARG A 22 -3.76 19.69 31.36
C ARG A 22 -2.44 19.73 30.61
N ALA A 23 -2.06 20.88 30.07
CA ALA A 23 -0.76 21.04 29.41
C ALA A 23 0.42 20.83 30.37
N ALA A 24 0.31 21.30 31.62
CA ALA A 24 1.32 21.08 32.65
C ALA A 24 1.44 19.60 33.05
N ALA A 25 0.32 18.89 33.21
CA ALA A 25 0.30 17.46 33.48
C ALA A 25 0.90 16.64 32.33
N LEU A 26 0.59 17.02 31.08
CA LEU A 26 1.15 16.39 29.88
C LEU A 26 2.65 16.61 29.77
N LYS A 27 3.12 17.84 30.04
CA LYS A 27 4.54 18.18 30.09
C LYS A 27 5.28 17.40 31.18
N ALA A 28 4.68 17.28 32.37
CA ALA A 28 5.24 16.49 33.47
C ALA A 28 5.32 14.99 33.13
N SER A 29 4.29 14.43 32.49
CA SER A 29 4.31 13.04 32.00
C SER A 29 5.39 12.82 30.95
N ALA A 30 5.50 13.73 29.97
CA ALA A 30 6.51 13.66 28.92
C ALA A 30 7.94 13.80 29.49
N SER A 31 8.16 14.72 30.43
CA SER A 31 9.45 14.85 31.13
C SER A 31 9.79 13.62 31.96
N ARG A 32 8.80 12.91 32.53
CA ARG A 32 9.02 11.67 33.27
C ARG A 32 9.40 10.50 32.36
N ILE A 33 8.84 10.44 31.15
CA ILE A 33 9.22 9.48 30.11
C ILE A 33 10.65 9.76 29.60
N MET A 34 10.98 11.04 29.37
CA MET A 34 12.31 11.44 28.90
C MET A 34 13.41 11.36 29.97
N ARG A 35 13.06 11.46 31.26
CA ARG A 35 13.99 11.32 32.40
C ARG A 35 14.00 9.93 33.01
N ARG A 36 13.50 8.90 32.32
CA ARG A 36 13.64 7.52 32.79
C ARG A 36 15.13 7.24 32.97
N ASP A 37 15.54 6.96 34.21
CA ASP A 37 16.94 6.81 34.60
C ASP A 37 17.68 5.91 33.60
N PRO A 38 18.77 6.36 32.97
CA PRO A 38 19.58 5.50 32.11
C PRO A 38 20.20 4.32 32.88
N ALA A 39 20.24 4.39 34.22
CA ALA A 39 20.65 3.30 35.10
C ALA A 39 19.55 2.27 35.40
N ALA A 40 18.27 2.60 35.15
CA ALA A 40 17.12 1.69 35.29
C ALA A 40 16.62 1.15 33.94
N ALA A 41 17.24 1.56 32.83
CA ALA A 41 17.21 0.79 31.60
C ALA A 41 18.00 -0.49 31.88
N ALA A 42 17.28 -1.53 32.34
CA ALA A 42 17.81 -2.89 32.37
C ALA A 42 18.59 -3.08 31.07
N SER A 43 19.89 -3.37 31.18
CA SER A 43 20.76 -3.57 30.03
C SER A 43 20.07 -4.57 29.12
N PHE A 44 19.53 -4.09 27.99
CA PHE A 44 18.95 -5.00 27.03
C PHE A 44 20.04 -5.99 26.60
N PRO A 45 19.73 -7.28 26.51
CA PRO A 45 20.71 -8.27 26.07
C PRO A 45 21.18 -7.93 24.66
N ALA A 46 22.38 -8.39 24.32
CA ALA A 46 22.95 -8.16 22.99
C ALA A 46 22.01 -8.73 21.89
N PRO A 47 21.82 -8.02 20.77
CA PRO A 47 20.99 -8.53 19.67
C PRO A 47 21.44 -9.92 19.20
N GLY A 48 20.51 -10.84 18.98
CA GLY A 48 20.75 -12.22 18.57
C GLY A 48 21.25 -13.16 19.68
N SER A 49 21.46 -12.66 20.91
CA SER A 49 21.90 -13.50 22.02
C SER A 49 20.82 -14.47 22.49
N ALA A 50 21.24 -15.59 23.09
CA ALA A 50 20.32 -16.54 23.74
C ALA A 50 19.48 -15.86 24.81
N GLU A 51 20.06 -14.93 25.58
CA GLU A 51 19.35 -14.16 26.60
C GLU A 51 18.24 -13.29 25.99
N ALA A 52 18.46 -12.67 24.83
CA ALA A 52 17.42 -11.91 24.12
C ALA A 52 16.25 -12.81 23.68
N LYS A 53 16.55 -14.02 23.19
CA LYS A 53 15.54 -15.02 22.81
C LYS A 53 14.76 -15.50 24.02
N ASP A 54 15.44 -15.82 25.12
CA ASP A 54 14.82 -16.26 26.37
C ASP A 54 13.89 -15.19 26.95
N MET A 55 14.33 -13.92 26.95
CA MET A 55 13.50 -12.79 27.38
C MET A 55 12.26 -12.62 26.49
N PHE A 56 12.41 -12.78 25.17
CA PHE A 56 11.28 -12.72 24.25
C PHE A 56 10.28 -13.86 24.49
N HIS A 57 10.74 -15.10 24.66
CA HIS A 57 9.88 -16.24 24.95
C HIS A 57 9.17 -16.12 26.31
N ALA A 58 9.88 -15.65 27.34
CA ALA A 58 9.30 -15.35 28.64
C ALA A 58 8.21 -14.27 28.53
N ALA A 59 8.46 -13.21 27.76
CA ALA A 59 7.48 -12.16 27.50
C ALA A 59 6.27 -12.66 26.69
N CYS A 60 6.46 -13.57 25.73
CA CYS A 60 5.34 -14.22 25.03
C CYS A 60 4.48 -15.07 25.97
N SER A 61 5.12 -15.83 26.86
CA SER A 61 4.42 -16.66 27.85
C SER A 61 3.63 -15.79 28.86
N GLU A 62 4.21 -14.66 29.26
CA GLU A 62 3.55 -13.65 30.09
C GLU A 62 2.39 -12.97 29.36
N PHE A 63 2.57 -12.67 28.06
CA PHE A 63 1.55 -12.12 27.20
C PHE A 63 0.36 -13.06 27.12
N ASP A 64 0.56 -14.33 26.82
CA ASP A 64 -0.51 -15.33 26.72
C ASP A 64 -1.26 -15.43 28.04
N ARG A 65 -0.55 -15.46 29.17
CA ARG A 65 -1.20 -15.52 30.49
C ARG A 65 -2.05 -14.29 30.78
N ARG A 66 -1.54 -13.08 30.52
CA ARG A 66 -2.29 -11.82 30.77
C ARG A 66 -3.43 -11.64 29.78
N ALA A 67 -3.19 -11.95 28.52
CA ALA A 67 -4.17 -11.82 27.47
C ALA A 67 -5.30 -12.82 27.67
N ILE A 68 -5.00 -14.10 27.87
CA ILE A 68 -6.03 -15.15 27.99
C ILE A 68 -6.77 -15.03 29.32
N ALA A 69 -6.06 -14.95 30.46
CA ALA A 69 -6.71 -14.93 31.77
C ALA A 69 -7.49 -13.63 32.04
N GLY A 70 -7.01 -12.50 31.52
CA GLY A 70 -7.67 -11.20 31.68
C GLY A 70 -8.88 -10.99 30.77
N MET A 71 -9.02 -11.80 29.70
CA MET A 71 -10.03 -11.59 28.66
C MET A 71 -10.99 -12.76 28.47
N GLN A 72 -11.04 -13.75 29.36
CA GLN A 72 -11.92 -14.92 29.19
C GLN A 72 -13.37 -14.55 28.84
N ARG A 73 -13.94 -13.54 29.51
CA ARG A 73 -15.30 -13.03 29.21
C ARG A 73 -15.47 -12.51 27.77
N LEU A 74 -14.42 -11.89 27.22
CA LEU A 74 -14.43 -11.34 25.86
C LEU A 74 -14.19 -12.44 24.83
N ILE A 75 -13.32 -13.40 25.17
CA ILE A 75 -13.04 -14.60 24.38
C ILE A 75 -14.34 -15.35 24.17
N ASP A 76 -15.06 -15.70 25.24
CA ASP A 76 -16.31 -16.47 25.18
C ASP A 76 -17.40 -15.78 24.32
N ALA A 77 -17.50 -14.45 24.40
CA ALA A 77 -18.46 -13.67 23.62
C ALA A 77 -18.07 -13.50 22.14
N LEU A 78 -16.80 -13.72 21.79
CA LEU A 78 -16.26 -13.55 20.44
C LEU A 78 -15.98 -14.88 19.73
N ILE A 79 -16.30 -16.03 20.33
CA ILE A 79 -16.13 -17.33 19.69
C ILE A 79 -17.01 -17.39 18.42
N ARG A 80 -16.36 -17.61 17.28
CA ARG A 80 -17.01 -17.89 15.99
C ARG A 80 -17.15 -19.40 15.76
N SER A 81 -16.10 -20.15 16.12
CA SER A 81 -16.02 -21.61 16.07
C SER A 81 -14.98 -22.10 17.10
N ASP A 82 -14.84 -23.41 17.30
CA ASP A 82 -13.99 -24.04 18.35
C ASP A 82 -12.54 -23.54 18.44
N SER A 83 -12.02 -22.87 17.41
CA SER A 83 -10.66 -22.32 17.36
C SER A 83 -10.58 -20.86 16.89
N ASP A 84 -11.69 -20.22 16.56
CA ASP A 84 -11.66 -18.96 15.81
C ASP A 84 -12.49 -17.86 16.48
N HIS A 85 -11.94 -16.64 16.51
CA HIS A 85 -12.53 -15.52 17.23
C HIS A 85 -12.84 -14.35 16.30
N TRP A 86 -13.94 -13.66 16.58
CA TRP A 86 -14.26 -12.41 15.94
C TRP A 86 -13.20 -11.34 16.27
N THR A 87 -12.58 -10.79 15.23
CA THR A 87 -11.70 -9.61 15.26
C THR A 87 -12.46 -8.44 14.63
N LYS A 88 -12.03 -7.20 14.83
CA LYS A 88 -12.65 -6.05 14.14
C LYS A 88 -12.64 -6.25 12.62
N ARG A 89 -11.54 -6.80 12.09
CA ARG A 89 -11.39 -7.08 10.66
C ARG A 89 -12.34 -8.17 10.17
N SER A 90 -12.39 -9.32 10.85
CA SER A 90 -13.26 -10.42 10.42
C SER A 90 -14.74 -10.09 10.57
N LEU A 91 -15.12 -9.27 11.56
CA LEU A 91 -16.47 -8.73 11.66
C LEU A 91 -16.82 -7.80 10.50
N GLY A 92 -15.88 -6.93 10.06
CA GLY A 92 -16.09 -6.05 8.91
C GLY A 92 -16.33 -6.84 7.63
N LEU A 93 -15.47 -7.83 7.35
CA LEU A 93 -15.63 -8.72 6.20
C LEU A 93 -16.93 -9.52 6.26
N ALA A 94 -17.28 -10.07 7.42
CA ALA A 94 -18.51 -10.82 7.58
C ALA A 94 -19.77 -9.96 7.35
N LEU A 95 -19.74 -8.68 7.75
CA LEU A 95 -20.82 -7.75 7.48
C LEU A 95 -20.95 -7.45 5.97
N GLU A 96 -19.81 -7.24 5.29
CA GLU A 96 -19.77 -7.01 3.84
C GLU A 96 -20.28 -8.23 3.04
N GLU A 97 -19.93 -9.43 3.49
CA GLU A 97 -20.38 -10.71 2.91
C GLU A 97 -21.83 -11.05 3.26
N GLY A 98 -22.45 -10.33 4.20
CA GLY A 98 -23.80 -10.62 4.70
C GLY A 98 -23.87 -11.88 5.58
N SER A 99 -22.75 -12.38 6.10
CA SER A 99 -22.68 -13.56 6.97
C SER A 99 -22.99 -13.25 8.44
N ILE A 100 -23.06 -11.97 8.81
CA ILE A 100 -23.59 -11.50 10.10
C ILE A 100 -24.59 -10.36 9.87
N THR A 101 -25.55 -10.23 10.77
CA THR A 101 -26.49 -9.11 10.74
C THR A 101 -25.87 -7.81 11.28
N VAL A 102 -26.42 -6.66 10.89
CA VAL A 102 -26.01 -5.34 11.44
C VAL A 102 -26.13 -5.32 12.96
N ALA A 103 -27.18 -5.93 13.52
CA ALA A 103 -27.40 -6.00 14.96
C ALA A 103 -26.30 -6.81 15.68
N GLU A 104 -25.88 -7.93 15.09
CA GLU A 104 -24.75 -8.72 15.61
C GLU A 104 -23.44 -7.96 15.50
N PHE A 105 -23.18 -7.28 14.38
CA PHE A 105 -22.00 -6.44 14.22
C PHE A 105 -21.93 -5.35 15.29
N VAL A 106 -23.02 -4.60 15.51
CA VAL A 106 -23.10 -3.55 16.54
C VAL A 106 -22.85 -4.11 17.94
N ARG A 107 -23.30 -5.34 18.23
CA ARG A 107 -23.07 -6.01 19.51
C ARG A 107 -21.62 -6.49 19.68
N LEU A 108 -21.03 -7.10 18.63
CA LEU A 108 -19.72 -7.76 18.71
C LEU A 108 -18.54 -6.81 18.48
N HIS A 109 -18.70 -5.76 17.67
CA HIS A 109 -17.62 -4.85 17.31
C HIS A 109 -16.99 -4.14 18.52
N PRO A 110 -17.75 -3.62 19.51
CA PRO A 110 -17.16 -3.04 20.71
C PRO A 110 -16.34 -4.04 21.54
N LEU A 111 -16.79 -5.29 21.63
CA LEU A 111 -16.10 -6.36 22.36
C LEU A 111 -14.79 -6.75 21.66
N ALA A 112 -14.82 -6.89 20.33
CA ALA A 112 -13.62 -7.12 19.53
C ALA A 112 -12.63 -5.96 19.64
N ALA A 113 -13.12 -4.71 19.67
CA ALA A 113 -12.30 -3.53 19.87
C ALA A 113 -11.65 -3.48 21.26
N GLU A 114 -12.38 -3.83 22.32
CA GLU A 114 -11.86 -3.94 23.69
C GLU A 114 -10.79 -5.02 23.78
N ARG A 115 -11.05 -6.22 23.24
CA ARG A 115 -10.09 -7.33 23.21
C ARG A 115 -8.77 -6.93 22.54
N GLU A 116 -8.85 -6.37 21.33
CA GLU A 116 -7.65 -5.94 20.60
C GLU A 116 -6.91 -4.81 21.34
N ALA A 117 -7.61 -3.86 21.96
CA ALA A 117 -6.97 -2.82 22.76
C ALA A 117 -6.22 -3.36 23.98
N VAL A 118 -6.77 -4.39 24.65
CA VAL A 118 -6.10 -5.06 25.77
C VAL A 118 -4.89 -5.86 25.29
N MET A 119 -4.97 -6.53 24.13
CA MET A 119 -3.83 -7.20 23.51
C MET A 119 -2.71 -6.21 23.18
N ASP A 120 -3.04 -5.10 22.52
CA ASP A 120 -2.07 -4.06 22.15
C ASP A 120 -1.41 -3.44 23.40
N GLU A 121 -2.20 -3.15 24.44
CA GLU A 121 -1.65 -2.63 25.71
C GLU A 121 -0.73 -3.66 26.38
N THR A 122 -1.13 -4.93 26.43
CA THR A 122 -0.33 -6.00 27.03
C THR A 122 0.98 -6.18 26.26
N ALA A 123 0.94 -6.24 24.93
CA ALA A 123 2.11 -6.35 24.07
C ALA A 123 3.09 -5.19 24.26
N ARG A 124 2.57 -3.95 24.37
CA ARG A 124 3.38 -2.75 24.65
C ARG A 124 3.98 -2.79 26.05
N SER A 125 3.21 -3.19 27.06
CA SER A 125 3.68 -3.28 28.45
C SER A 125 4.82 -4.28 28.62
N LEU A 126 4.82 -5.35 27.81
CA LEU A 126 5.85 -6.38 27.78
C LEU A 126 6.96 -6.11 26.76
N SER A 127 6.89 -5.00 26.03
CA SER A 127 7.87 -4.60 25.01
C SER A 127 8.12 -5.69 23.95
N LEU A 128 7.09 -6.46 23.57
CA LEU A 128 7.25 -7.63 22.69
C LEU A 128 7.94 -7.31 21.37
N ALA A 129 7.60 -6.19 20.74
CA ALA A 129 8.22 -5.78 19.47
C ALA A 129 9.73 -5.49 19.62
N VAL A 130 10.14 -4.86 20.72
CA VAL A 130 11.55 -4.56 21.01
C VAL A 130 12.31 -5.85 21.30
N LEU A 131 11.73 -6.73 22.12
CA LEU A 131 12.34 -8.03 22.44
C LEU A 131 12.45 -8.92 21.21
N HIS A 132 11.46 -8.92 20.31
CA HIS A 132 11.52 -9.65 19.05
C HIS A 132 12.66 -9.12 18.15
N ALA A 133 12.76 -7.80 18.01
CA ALA A 133 13.83 -7.18 17.23
C ALA A 133 15.22 -7.46 17.82
N LEU A 134 15.35 -7.52 19.15
CA LEU A 134 16.58 -7.92 19.81
C LEU A 134 16.87 -9.42 19.61
N ALA A 135 15.87 -10.28 19.74
CA ALA A 135 16.02 -11.72 19.62
C ALA A 135 16.39 -12.16 18.19
N TYR A 136 15.81 -11.52 17.16
CA TYR A 136 15.87 -11.99 15.78
C TYR A 136 16.31 -10.95 14.75
N GLY A 137 16.56 -9.69 15.13
CA GLY A 137 16.86 -8.60 14.18
C GLY A 137 18.18 -8.76 13.41
N GLY A 138 19.08 -9.65 13.87
CA GLY A 138 20.31 -10.02 13.16
C GLY A 138 20.23 -11.33 12.39
N GLU A 139 19.18 -12.12 12.60
CA GLU A 139 18.92 -13.34 11.84
C GLU A 139 18.16 -12.90 10.59
N ALA A 140 18.84 -12.90 9.44
CA ALA A 140 18.13 -12.82 8.18
C ALA A 140 17.06 -13.92 8.23
N LEU A 141 15.78 -13.52 8.19
CA LEU A 141 14.67 -14.47 8.10
C LEU A 141 15.10 -15.48 7.03
N PRO A 142 15.18 -16.79 7.34
CA PRO A 142 15.42 -17.78 6.32
C PRO A 142 14.35 -17.53 5.27
N ASP A 143 14.81 -17.27 4.05
CA ASP A 143 13.95 -17.09 2.89
C ASP A 143 12.96 -18.28 2.93
N PRO A 144 11.64 -18.06 3.02
CA PRO A 144 10.68 -19.14 3.23
C PRO A 144 10.69 -20.19 2.10
N ASP A 145 11.46 -19.95 1.03
CA ASP A 145 11.73 -20.86 -0.08
C ASP A 145 13.04 -21.70 0.08
N GLY A 146 13.71 -21.63 1.23
CA GLY A 146 14.94 -22.37 1.54
C GLY A 146 14.69 -23.79 2.05
N GLY A 147 14.27 -24.70 1.17
CA GLY A 147 14.12 -26.13 1.48
C GLY A 147 15.46 -26.83 1.76
N ASP A 148 15.63 -27.19 3.03
CA ASP A 148 16.40 -28.25 3.70
C ASP A 148 17.63 -28.90 3.05
N GLU A 149 18.72 -28.88 3.82
CA GLU A 149 19.51 -30.08 4.10
C GLU A 149 19.72 -30.17 5.63
N VAL A 150 18.89 -30.94 6.34
CA VAL A 150 19.27 -31.52 7.64
C VAL A 150 18.60 -32.88 7.83
N ASP A 151 19.42 -33.92 7.89
CA ASP A 151 19.02 -35.24 8.36
C ASP A 151 18.85 -35.25 9.89
N ALA A 152 17.83 -36.02 10.32
CA ALA A 152 17.63 -36.68 11.62
C ALA A 152 17.07 -35.90 12.84
N ALA A 153 15.82 -36.28 13.17
CA ALA A 153 15.26 -36.65 14.48
C ALA A 153 14.16 -35.75 15.11
N SER A 154 12.94 -36.32 15.10
CA SER A 154 11.75 -36.11 15.95
C SER A 154 11.60 -34.86 16.84
N ALA A 155 10.64 -34.01 16.49
CA ALA A 155 9.58 -33.52 17.39
C ALA A 155 8.42 -32.90 16.58
N GLN A 156 7.18 -33.09 17.05
CA GLN A 156 5.94 -32.58 16.46
C GLN A 156 5.98 -31.05 16.25
N ALA A 157 5.77 -30.60 15.02
CA ALA A 157 5.60 -29.20 14.68
C ALA A 157 4.12 -28.81 14.73
N VAL A 158 3.73 -28.03 15.75
CA VAL A 158 2.54 -27.19 15.69
C VAL A 158 2.84 -26.02 14.77
N LYS A 159 2.09 -25.94 13.68
CA LYS A 159 2.24 -24.94 12.61
C LYS A 159 1.75 -23.57 13.10
N VAL A 160 2.66 -22.72 13.59
CA VAL A 160 2.38 -21.30 13.87
C VAL A 160 2.74 -20.48 12.63
N THR A 161 1.72 -20.03 11.92
CA THR A 161 1.87 -19.11 10.78
C THR A 161 2.12 -17.70 11.31
N LEU A 162 3.35 -17.21 11.23
CA LEU A 162 3.69 -15.82 11.56
C LEU A 162 3.23 -14.91 10.42
N ARG A 163 2.13 -14.18 10.64
CA ARG A 163 1.68 -13.07 9.78
C ARG A 163 2.12 -11.77 10.42
N SER A 164 3.12 -11.12 9.83
CA SER A 164 3.48 -9.74 10.14
C SER A 164 2.39 -8.81 9.61
N ASP A 165 1.70 -8.08 10.50
CA ASP A 165 1.08 -6.79 10.21
C ASP A 165 0.56 -6.17 11.52
N VAL A 166 1.45 -5.47 12.24
CA VAL A 166 1.07 -4.62 13.37
C VAL A 166 0.95 -3.19 12.87
N THR A 167 -0.24 -2.76 12.45
CA THR A 167 -0.64 -1.33 12.50
C THR A 167 -2.14 -1.20 12.79
N GLY A 168 -2.45 -0.89 14.06
CA GLY A 168 -3.83 -0.82 14.58
C GLY A 168 -4.63 0.46 14.22
N PRO A 169 -5.97 0.46 14.45
CA PRO A 169 -6.94 1.39 13.83
C PRO A 169 -7.31 2.62 14.69
N HIS A 170 -6.50 2.99 15.68
CA HIS A 170 -6.89 3.93 16.75
C HIS A 170 -7.20 5.39 16.33
N ARG A 171 -7.00 5.78 15.06
CA ARG A 171 -7.31 7.13 14.57
C ARG A 171 -8.66 7.27 13.85
N ARG A 172 -9.31 6.15 13.50
CA ARG A 172 -10.57 6.13 12.74
C ARG A 172 -11.76 6.72 13.52
N SER A 173 -11.78 6.56 14.84
CA SER A 173 -12.91 6.93 15.70
C SER A 173 -12.91 8.39 16.19
N LEU A 174 -11.76 9.08 16.19
CA LEU A 174 -11.65 10.44 16.75
C LEU A 174 -12.09 11.54 15.78
N VAL A 175 -11.89 11.36 14.47
CA VAL A 175 -12.28 12.35 13.45
C VAL A 175 -13.78 12.27 13.15
N LEU A 176 -14.31 11.06 12.98
CA LEU A 176 -15.77 10.84 12.80
C LEU A 176 -16.57 11.25 14.04
N GLY A 177 -16.08 10.96 15.26
CA GLY A 177 -16.73 11.37 16.50
C GLY A 177 -16.74 12.88 16.76
N SER A 178 -15.74 13.61 16.25
CA SER A 178 -15.66 15.07 16.42
C SER A 178 -16.53 15.84 15.41
N LEU A 179 -16.79 15.28 14.23
CA LEU A 179 -17.74 15.84 13.25
C LEU A 179 -19.19 15.49 13.60
N ALA A 180 -19.45 14.26 14.07
CA ALA A 180 -20.78 13.84 14.52
C ALA A 180 -21.26 14.57 15.80
N GLY A 181 -20.33 15.05 16.64
CA GLY A 181 -20.66 15.78 17.87
C GLY A 181 -20.99 17.27 17.70
N ALA A 182 -20.71 17.86 16.51
CA ALA A 182 -20.91 19.30 16.25
C ALA A 182 -22.12 19.60 15.35
N ALA A 183 -22.72 18.59 14.72
CA ALA A 183 -23.91 18.75 13.90
C ALA A 183 -25.00 17.81 14.42
N ALA A 184 -25.98 18.35 15.14
CA ALA A 184 -27.30 17.75 15.15
C ALA A 184 -27.82 17.83 13.71
N LEU A 185 -27.59 16.78 12.92
CA LEU A 185 -28.09 16.67 11.55
C LEU A 185 -29.61 16.70 11.61
N PRO A 186 -30.29 17.72 11.03
CA PRO A 186 -31.69 17.55 10.70
C PRO A 186 -31.75 16.41 9.68
N VAL A 187 -32.61 15.43 9.97
CA VAL A 187 -32.98 14.36 9.04
C VAL A 187 -33.15 14.97 7.64
N LEU A 188 -32.29 14.54 6.71
CA LEU A 188 -32.36 14.89 5.29
C LEU A 188 -33.72 14.44 4.74
N ALA A 189 -34.70 15.33 4.79
CA ALA A 189 -35.88 15.23 3.97
C ALA A 189 -35.43 15.50 2.53
N PHE A 190 -35.25 14.43 1.75
CA PHE A 190 -35.09 14.50 0.30
C PHE A 190 -36.18 15.42 -0.27
N PRO A 191 -35.84 16.51 -0.99
CA PRO A 191 -36.83 17.27 -1.73
C PRO A 191 -37.13 16.53 -3.04
N ALA A 192 -37.78 15.37 -2.95
CA ALA A 192 -38.38 14.71 -4.11
C ALA A 192 -39.63 15.47 -4.63
N PHE A 193 -40.01 16.58 -3.98
CA PHE A 193 -41.22 17.35 -4.30
C PHE A 193 -41.00 18.55 -5.22
N ALA A 194 -39.76 18.86 -5.63
CA ALA A 194 -39.50 20.00 -6.53
C ALA A 194 -39.55 19.63 -8.02
N SER A 195 -39.56 18.35 -8.37
CA SER A 195 -39.44 17.87 -9.76
C SER A 195 -40.70 18.03 -10.61
N SER A 196 -41.81 18.53 -10.06
CA SER A 196 -43.10 18.64 -10.77
C SER A 196 -43.50 20.06 -11.15
N LEU A 197 -42.61 21.06 -11.05
CA LEU A 197 -42.84 22.39 -11.60
C LEU A 197 -42.15 22.53 -12.97
N PRO A 198 -42.88 22.41 -14.09
CA PRO A 198 -42.32 22.66 -15.41
C PRO A 198 -41.97 24.14 -15.54
N GLY A 199 -40.69 24.47 -15.70
CA GLY A 199 -40.23 25.80 -16.15
C GLY A 199 -39.14 26.49 -15.34
N LEU A 200 -38.74 25.97 -14.18
CA LEU A 200 -37.58 26.47 -13.44
C LEU A 200 -36.40 25.52 -13.67
N LEU A 201 -35.46 25.92 -14.53
CA LEU A 201 -34.15 25.29 -14.61
C LEU A 201 -33.50 25.44 -13.23
N ALA A 202 -33.50 24.36 -12.45
CA ALA A 202 -32.83 24.33 -11.16
C ALA A 202 -31.34 24.69 -11.39
N GLU A 203 -30.85 25.69 -10.68
CA GLU A 203 -29.43 26.03 -10.74
C GLU A 203 -28.61 24.77 -10.36
N PRO A 204 -27.57 24.43 -11.13
CA PRO A 204 -26.77 23.25 -10.86
C PRO A 204 -26.15 23.35 -9.46
N HIS A 205 -26.06 22.22 -8.77
CA HIS A 205 -25.47 22.17 -7.44
C HIS A 205 -24.04 22.75 -7.48
N PRO A 206 -23.60 23.57 -6.50
CA PRO A 206 -22.27 24.19 -6.50
C PRO A 206 -21.11 23.17 -6.53
N ASP A 207 -21.36 21.94 -6.08
CA ASP A 207 -20.43 20.78 -6.16
C ASP A 207 -20.81 19.77 -7.27
N GLN A 208 -21.60 20.15 -8.27
CA GLN A 208 -22.00 19.25 -9.35
C GLN A 208 -20.79 18.61 -10.04
N ALA A 209 -19.73 19.39 -10.31
CA ALA A 209 -18.50 18.87 -10.90
C ALA A 209 -17.80 17.80 -10.04
N LEU A 210 -17.90 17.91 -8.70
CA LEU A 210 -17.35 16.91 -7.79
C LEU A 210 -18.18 15.62 -7.80
N PHE A 211 -19.51 15.74 -7.88
CA PHE A 211 -20.40 14.59 -8.03
C PHE A 211 -20.20 13.88 -9.38
N ASP A 212 -20.05 14.66 -10.46
CA ASP A 212 -19.75 14.11 -11.78
C ASP A 212 -18.40 13.39 -11.80
N ALA A 213 -17.39 13.94 -11.10
CA ALA A 213 -16.10 13.29 -10.93
C ALA A 213 -16.18 12.00 -10.09
N GLU A 214 -16.97 11.95 -9.02
CA GLU A 214 -17.21 10.71 -8.25
C GLU A 214 -17.90 9.65 -9.11
N ALA A 215 -18.92 10.04 -9.89
CA ALA A 215 -19.58 9.14 -10.82
C ALA A 215 -18.59 8.60 -11.87
N ASP A 216 -17.65 9.42 -12.35
CA ASP A 216 -16.61 8.98 -13.27
C ASP A 216 -15.60 8.02 -12.63
N VAL A 217 -15.22 8.25 -11.37
CA VAL A 217 -14.39 7.31 -10.60
C VAL A 217 -15.05 5.95 -10.49
N LEU A 218 -16.36 5.91 -10.19
CA LEU A 218 -17.11 4.66 -10.11
C LEU A 218 -17.19 3.96 -11.47
N ARG A 219 -17.53 4.67 -12.54
CA ARG A 219 -17.58 4.09 -13.90
C ARG A 219 -16.23 3.52 -14.34
N THR A 220 -15.15 4.26 -14.13
CA THR A 220 -13.80 3.82 -14.51
C THR A 220 -13.30 2.67 -13.63
N LYS A 221 -13.73 2.60 -12.36
CA LYS A 221 -13.48 1.46 -11.48
C LYS A 221 -14.16 0.20 -12.01
N ASP A 222 -15.45 0.28 -12.34
CA ASP A 222 -16.20 -0.85 -12.90
C ASP A 222 -15.57 -1.34 -14.21
N ALA A 223 -15.13 -0.42 -15.06
CA ALA A 223 -14.40 -0.74 -16.29
C ALA A 223 -13.05 -1.43 -16.01
N LEU A 224 -12.29 -0.95 -15.02
CA LEU A 224 -11.04 -1.58 -14.60
C LEU A 224 -11.31 -3.01 -14.11
N GLU A 225 -12.22 -3.20 -13.15
CA GLU A 225 -12.58 -4.53 -12.62
C GLU A 225 -13.02 -5.49 -13.72
N ALA A 226 -13.83 -5.02 -14.69
CA ALA A 226 -14.23 -5.80 -15.84
C ALA A 226 -13.03 -6.22 -16.72
N THR A 227 -12.10 -5.31 -17.00
CA THR A 227 -10.87 -5.64 -17.76
C THR A 227 -9.91 -6.54 -17.01
N GLU A 228 -9.80 -6.41 -15.68
CA GLU A 228 -8.99 -7.29 -14.84
C GLU A 228 -9.54 -8.71 -14.82
N LYS A 229 -10.86 -8.84 -14.67
CA LYS A 229 -11.56 -10.13 -14.74
C LYS A 229 -11.34 -10.78 -16.10
N ALA A 230 -11.60 -10.06 -17.19
CA ALA A 230 -11.41 -10.58 -18.55
C ALA A 230 -9.94 -10.97 -18.81
N SER A 231 -8.99 -10.14 -18.40
CA SER A 231 -7.55 -10.43 -18.52
C SER A 231 -7.16 -11.66 -17.69
N GLY A 232 -7.69 -11.81 -16.47
CA GLY A 232 -7.39 -12.94 -15.60
C GLY A 232 -8.01 -14.26 -16.07
N GLU A 233 -9.21 -14.22 -16.66
CA GLU A 233 -9.84 -15.38 -17.31
C GLU A 233 -9.07 -15.80 -18.57
N ALA A 234 -8.71 -14.84 -19.43
CA ALA A 234 -7.91 -15.11 -20.62
C ALA A 234 -6.51 -15.63 -20.28
N HIS A 235 -5.87 -15.09 -19.23
CA HIS A 235 -4.55 -15.55 -18.80
C HIS A 235 -4.57 -16.99 -18.26
N ARG A 236 -5.62 -17.36 -17.52
CA ARG A 236 -5.84 -18.75 -17.08
C ARG A 236 -6.04 -19.68 -18.28
N ALA A 237 -6.97 -19.35 -19.17
CA ALA A 237 -7.23 -20.15 -20.37
C ALA A 237 -6.01 -20.25 -21.31
N PHE A 238 -5.19 -19.18 -21.37
CA PHE A 238 -3.91 -19.17 -22.07
C PHE A 238 -2.95 -20.22 -21.52
N TRP A 239 -2.71 -20.25 -20.20
CA TRP A 239 -1.78 -21.22 -19.61
C TRP A 239 -2.31 -22.64 -19.67
N ASP A 240 -3.61 -22.84 -19.48
CA ASP A 240 -4.25 -24.15 -19.64
C ASP A 240 -4.05 -24.70 -21.07
N ALA A 241 -4.09 -23.83 -22.09
CA ALA A 241 -3.95 -24.22 -23.50
C ALA A 241 -2.49 -24.32 -23.99
N VAL A 242 -1.57 -23.57 -23.38
CA VAL A 242 -0.12 -23.70 -23.61
C VAL A 242 0.38 -25.02 -23.04
N GLY A 243 -0.14 -25.43 -21.87
CA GLY A 243 0.30 -26.61 -21.14
C GLY A 243 1.60 -26.36 -20.35
N PRO A 244 2.10 -27.40 -19.65
CA PRO A 244 3.26 -27.26 -18.78
C PRO A 244 4.53 -26.95 -19.58
N CYS A 245 5.33 -26.01 -19.06
CA CYS A 245 6.67 -25.77 -19.57
C CYS A 245 7.54 -27.01 -19.29
N SER A 246 8.28 -27.46 -20.31
CA SER A 246 9.18 -28.60 -20.13
C SER A 246 10.26 -28.28 -19.10
N ALA A 247 10.46 -29.18 -18.13
CA ALA A 247 11.42 -29.00 -17.05
C ALA A 247 12.85 -28.72 -17.55
N VAL A 248 13.21 -29.23 -18.73
CA VAL A 248 14.54 -29.01 -19.36
C VAL A 248 14.77 -27.55 -19.78
N LEU A 249 13.70 -26.76 -19.95
CA LEU A 249 13.79 -25.33 -20.27
C LEU A 249 13.90 -24.46 -19.01
N LEU A 250 13.66 -24.99 -17.82
CA LEU A 250 13.73 -24.21 -16.59
C LEU A 250 15.17 -23.78 -16.33
N VAL A 251 15.36 -22.49 -16.07
CA VAL A 251 16.67 -21.90 -15.79
C VAL A 251 17.16 -22.44 -14.45
N LYS A 252 18.31 -23.11 -14.46
CA LYS A 252 18.90 -23.70 -13.26
C LYS A 252 19.37 -22.60 -12.30
N LYS A 253 19.37 -22.87 -10.99
CA LYS A 253 19.80 -21.90 -9.95
C LYS A 253 21.21 -21.34 -10.24
N TRP A 254 22.15 -22.20 -10.62
CA TRP A 254 23.50 -21.77 -10.95
C TRP A 254 23.56 -20.89 -12.20
N GLU A 255 22.73 -21.15 -13.22
CA GLU A 255 22.64 -20.32 -14.43
C GLU A 255 22.15 -18.93 -14.04
N ARG A 256 21.08 -18.85 -13.24
CA ARG A 256 20.54 -17.59 -12.73
C ARG A 256 21.59 -16.79 -11.97
N SER A 257 22.26 -17.41 -10.99
CA SER A 257 23.31 -16.76 -10.19
C SER A 257 24.51 -16.31 -11.03
N THR A 258 24.82 -17.05 -12.10
CA THR A 258 25.93 -16.72 -12.99
C THR A 258 25.59 -15.51 -13.85
N PHE A 259 24.44 -15.52 -14.52
CA PHE A 259 24.04 -14.41 -15.38
C PHE A 259 23.66 -13.15 -14.60
N HIS A 260 23.16 -13.26 -13.35
CA HIS A 260 22.96 -12.09 -12.49
C HIS A 260 24.27 -11.47 -12.02
N ARG A 261 25.30 -12.25 -11.68
CA ARG A 261 26.62 -11.71 -11.31
C ARG A 261 27.32 -11.00 -12.46
N LEU A 262 26.93 -11.30 -13.69
CA LEU A 262 27.45 -10.71 -14.92
C LEU A 262 26.68 -9.45 -15.35
N GLU A 263 25.71 -8.97 -14.57
CA GLU A 263 25.02 -7.67 -14.73
C GLU A 263 25.97 -6.49 -14.42
N GLN A 264 27.13 -6.47 -15.05
CA GLN A 264 27.99 -5.30 -15.10
C GLN A 264 27.42 -4.31 -16.12
N PRO A 265 27.42 -2.99 -15.87
CA PRO A 265 26.80 -1.99 -16.74
C PRO A 265 27.28 -2.01 -18.21
N TRP A 266 28.49 -2.52 -18.47
CA TRP A 266 29.05 -2.66 -19.82
C TRP A 266 28.69 -3.99 -20.51
N LEU A 267 28.19 -4.97 -19.77
CA LEU A 267 27.72 -6.25 -20.26
C LEU A 267 26.20 -6.21 -20.39
N SER A 268 25.72 -5.56 -21.44
CA SER A 268 24.29 -5.46 -21.80
C SER A 268 23.62 -6.79 -22.17
N HIS A 269 24.25 -7.92 -21.88
CA HIS A 269 23.87 -9.24 -22.40
C HIS A 269 23.22 -10.10 -21.33
N ARG A 270 22.11 -9.63 -20.76
CA ARG A 270 21.24 -10.51 -20.00
C ARG A 270 20.51 -11.42 -21.00
N PRO A 271 20.66 -12.76 -20.92
CA PRO A 271 19.84 -13.64 -21.73
C PRO A 271 18.37 -13.37 -21.42
N ARG A 272 17.55 -13.29 -22.46
CA ARG A 272 16.11 -13.16 -22.27
C ARG A 272 15.57 -14.44 -21.66
N TRP A 273 14.94 -14.31 -20.50
CA TRP A 273 14.16 -15.37 -19.89
C TRP A 273 12.71 -14.95 -19.88
N THR A 274 11.83 -15.94 -19.80
CA THR A 274 10.40 -15.72 -19.67
C THR A 274 9.92 -16.34 -18.39
N TRP A 275 9.01 -15.64 -17.71
CA TRP A 275 8.34 -16.19 -16.55
C TRP A 275 7.25 -17.15 -17.03
N VAL A 276 7.26 -18.37 -16.49
CA VAL A 276 6.27 -19.41 -16.74
C VAL A 276 5.68 -19.86 -15.42
N ALA A 277 4.40 -20.21 -15.43
CA ALA A 277 3.78 -20.86 -14.27
C ALA A 277 4.52 -22.19 -14.02
N ARG A 278 4.93 -22.43 -12.78
CA ARG A 278 5.26 -23.79 -12.34
C ARG A 278 3.92 -24.55 -12.29
N HIS A 279 3.92 -25.84 -12.64
CA HIS A 279 2.72 -26.68 -12.61
C HIS A 279 2.89 -27.86 -11.65
N GLU A 280 3.66 -27.67 -10.59
CA GLU A 280 4.04 -28.73 -9.65
C GLU A 280 3.68 -28.33 -8.21
N GLY A 281 2.38 -28.18 -7.98
CA GLY A 281 1.84 -28.10 -6.63
C GLY A 281 0.33 -28.33 -6.60
N ASP A 282 -0.10 -29.47 -6.05
CA ASP A 282 -1.51 -29.79 -5.69
C ASP A 282 -2.10 -28.83 -4.62
N ASN A 283 -1.38 -27.77 -4.27
CA ASN A 283 -1.61 -27.00 -3.05
C ASN A 283 -2.59 -25.83 -3.23
N GLY A 284 -3.15 -25.62 -4.43
CA GLY A 284 -4.15 -24.58 -4.70
C GLY A 284 -3.65 -23.13 -4.58
N THR A 285 -2.41 -22.92 -4.16
CA THR A 285 -1.72 -21.62 -4.24
C THR A 285 -1.17 -21.42 -5.65
N PRO A 286 -1.35 -20.23 -6.25
CA PRO A 286 -0.75 -19.93 -7.56
C PRO A 286 0.75 -20.18 -7.47
N ASP A 287 1.20 -21.15 -8.28
CA ASP A 287 2.56 -21.66 -8.23
C ASP A 287 3.55 -20.50 -8.48
N PRO A 288 4.68 -20.43 -7.74
CA PRO A 288 5.65 -19.36 -7.93
C PRO A 288 6.12 -19.38 -9.39
N MET A 289 6.03 -18.22 -10.04
CA MET A 289 6.53 -18.04 -11.40
C MET A 289 8.01 -18.43 -11.44
N VAL A 290 8.37 -19.34 -12.34
CA VAL A 290 9.77 -19.74 -12.57
C VAL A 290 10.28 -19.19 -13.90
N GLN A 291 11.58 -18.99 -14.00
CA GLN A 291 12.20 -18.52 -15.24
C GLN A 291 12.50 -19.71 -16.15
N ALA A 292 12.09 -19.60 -17.41
CA ALA A 292 12.42 -20.54 -18.48
C ALA A 292 13.26 -19.86 -19.57
N TRP A 293 14.11 -20.67 -20.21
CA TRP A 293 14.90 -20.29 -21.36
C TRP A 293 14.01 -19.97 -22.56
N THR A 294 14.24 -18.79 -23.17
CA THR A 294 13.70 -18.43 -24.49
C THR A 294 14.67 -18.87 -25.58
N ALA A 295 14.19 -19.06 -26.82
CA ALA A 295 15.09 -19.35 -27.94
C ALA A 295 16.06 -18.19 -28.18
N GLU A 296 15.61 -16.94 -28.07
CA GLU A 296 16.50 -15.77 -28.15
C GLU A 296 17.55 -15.76 -27.03
N GLY A 297 17.14 -16.06 -25.79
CA GLY A 297 18.02 -16.17 -24.64
C GLY A 297 19.09 -17.24 -24.83
N LEU A 298 18.71 -18.43 -25.31
CA LEU A 298 19.65 -19.52 -25.60
C LEU A 298 20.62 -19.15 -26.74
N ARG A 299 20.13 -18.56 -27.84
CA ARG A 299 21.00 -18.10 -28.94
C ARG A 299 21.99 -17.04 -28.47
N SER A 300 21.55 -16.12 -27.61
CA SER A 300 22.40 -15.11 -26.99
C SER A 300 23.45 -15.73 -26.06
N ALA A 301 23.03 -16.67 -25.20
CA ALA A 301 23.93 -17.40 -24.30
C ALA A 301 24.98 -18.21 -25.08
N ILE A 302 24.59 -18.93 -26.14
CA ILE A 302 25.52 -19.68 -27.01
C ILE A 302 26.52 -18.74 -27.70
N ARG A 303 26.06 -17.61 -28.24
CA ARG A 303 26.91 -16.62 -28.92
C ARG A 303 27.97 -16.06 -27.97
N ASN A 304 27.58 -15.81 -26.72
CA ASN A 304 28.42 -15.15 -25.72
C ASN A 304 29.16 -16.13 -24.80
N ALA A 305 28.93 -17.44 -24.91
CA ALA A 305 29.45 -18.46 -24.00
C ALA A 305 30.98 -18.41 -23.86
N VAL A 306 31.71 -18.28 -24.97
CA VAL A 306 33.19 -18.21 -24.95
C VAL A 306 33.69 -16.94 -24.29
N PHE A 307 32.97 -15.83 -24.45
CA PHE A 307 33.32 -14.56 -23.81
C PHE A 307 33.07 -14.63 -22.30
N LEU A 308 31.96 -15.24 -21.88
CA LEU A 308 31.54 -15.28 -20.46
C LEU A 308 32.28 -16.35 -19.65
N PHE A 309 32.61 -17.50 -20.27
CA PHE A 309 33.14 -18.68 -19.58
C PHE A 309 34.55 -19.08 -20.03
N GLY A 310 35.11 -18.40 -21.03
CA GLY A 310 36.38 -18.77 -21.65
C GLY A 310 36.25 -19.93 -22.66
N LYS A 311 37.35 -20.22 -23.36
CA LYS A 311 37.40 -21.22 -24.44
C LYS A 311 37.48 -22.68 -23.96
N GLY A 312 37.87 -22.91 -22.71
CA GLY A 312 38.11 -24.24 -22.14
C GLY A 312 37.08 -24.67 -21.08
N GLY A 313 37.34 -25.79 -20.41
CA GLY A 313 36.50 -26.27 -19.31
C GLY A 313 35.10 -26.70 -19.74
N GLN A 314 34.07 -26.25 -19.00
CA GLN A 314 32.68 -26.64 -19.24
C GLN A 314 32.00 -25.91 -20.41
N THR A 315 32.61 -24.85 -20.96
CA THR A 315 31.98 -24.01 -22.00
C THR A 315 31.50 -24.80 -23.23
N PRO A 316 32.29 -25.72 -23.83
CA PRO A 316 31.82 -26.52 -24.97
C PRO A 316 30.63 -27.43 -24.61
N HIS A 317 30.58 -27.92 -23.37
CA HIS A 317 29.48 -28.76 -22.88
C HIS A 317 28.19 -27.94 -22.71
N LEU A 318 28.28 -26.75 -22.12
CA LEU A 318 27.15 -25.82 -21.99
C LEU A 318 26.60 -25.39 -23.35
N ILE A 319 27.48 -25.04 -24.30
CA ILE A 319 27.07 -24.71 -25.66
C ILE A 319 26.32 -25.87 -26.31
N ARG A 320 26.81 -27.11 -26.14
CA ARG A 320 26.15 -28.30 -26.68
C ARG A 320 24.79 -28.53 -26.03
N GLU A 321 24.71 -28.43 -24.70
CA GLU A 321 23.46 -28.54 -23.94
C GLU A 321 22.43 -27.50 -24.39
N TRP A 322 22.79 -26.21 -24.41
CA TRP A 322 21.90 -25.15 -24.87
C TRP A 322 21.48 -25.31 -26.32
N ARG A 323 22.34 -25.85 -27.20
CA ARG A 323 21.97 -26.16 -28.59
C ARG A 323 20.92 -27.26 -28.69
N ILE A 324 20.95 -28.25 -27.79
CA ILE A 324 19.92 -29.30 -27.73
C ILE A 324 18.59 -28.72 -27.25
N LEU A 325 18.62 -27.72 -26.35
CA LEU A 325 17.42 -27.05 -25.85
C LEU A 325 16.75 -26.10 -26.86
N LEU A 326 17.50 -25.56 -27.83
CA LEU A 326 16.99 -24.59 -28.81
C LEU A 326 15.69 -25.01 -29.51
N PRO A 327 15.59 -26.19 -30.17
CA PRO A 327 14.34 -26.59 -30.83
C PRO A 327 13.18 -26.76 -29.85
N VAL A 328 13.44 -27.17 -28.60
CA VAL A 328 12.41 -27.30 -27.55
C VAL A 328 11.90 -25.92 -27.13
N ALA A 329 12.80 -24.95 -26.96
CA ALA A 329 12.45 -23.56 -26.64
C ALA A 329 11.67 -22.90 -27.79
N GLU A 330 12.10 -23.10 -29.04
CA GLU A 330 11.39 -22.58 -30.22
C GLU A 330 9.98 -23.15 -30.35
N ALA A 331 9.80 -24.46 -30.16
CA ALA A 331 8.48 -25.09 -30.18
C ALA A 331 7.56 -24.53 -29.08
N PHE A 332 8.09 -24.36 -27.86
CA PHE A 332 7.35 -23.79 -26.74
C PHE A 332 6.97 -22.32 -26.97
N GLU A 333 7.89 -21.51 -27.50
CA GLU A 333 7.62 -20.10 -27.80
C GLU A 333 6.63 -19.93 -28.94
N ASN A 334 6.73 -20.74 -29.99
CA ASN A 334 5.75 -20.73 -31.08
C ASN A 334 4.35 -21.06 -30.55
N ARG A 335 4.24 -22.07 -29.68
CA ARG A 335 2.97 -22.42 -29.04
C ARG A 335 2.42 -21.30 -28.17
N ARG A 336 3.28 -20.64 -27.38
CA ARG A 336 2.89 -19.47 -26.59
C ARG A 336 2.45 -18.31 -27.46
N ALA A 337 3.16 -18.00 -28.54
CA ALA A 337 2.77 -16.95 -29.47
C ALA A 337 1.41 -17.24 -30.11
N GLU A 338 1.17 -18.48 -30.53
CA GLU A 338 -0.11 -18.94 -31.06
C GLU A 338 -1.25 -18.76 -30.04
N MET A 339 -1.07 -19.22 -28.81
CA MET A 339 -2.10 -19.10 -27.76
C MET A 339 -2.29 -17.65 -27.31
N ASN A 340 -1.23 -16.85 -27.24
CA ASN A 340 -1.29 -15.44 -26.90
C ASN A 340 -2.15 -14.67 -27.92
N ALA A 341 -1.99 -14.97 -29.21
CA ALA A 341 -2.83 -14.44 -30.27
C ALA A 341 -4.28 -14.95 -30.16
N ARG A 342 -4.49 -16.24 -29.89
CA ARG A 342 -5.82 -16.85 -29.75
C ARG A 342 -6.65 -16.24 -28.62
N PHE A 343 -6.04 -16.05 -27.45
CA PHE A 343 -6.70 -15.50 -26.25
C PHE A 343 -6.59 -13.99 -26.13
N ARG A 344 -5.92 -13.34 -27.09
CA ARG A 344 -5.75 -11.87 -27.16
C ARG A 344 -5.16 -11.30 -25.86
N CYS A 345 -4.20 -12.00 -25.25
CA CYS A 345 -3.69 -11.60 -23.95
C CYS A 345 -3.02 -10.21 -23.99
N ASP A 346 -2.29 -9.89 -25.07
CA ASP A 346 -1.67 -8.57 -25.24
C ASP A 346 -2.71 -7.45 -25.34
N ASP A 347 -3.80 -7.65 -26.10
CA ASP A 347 -4.90 -6.69 -26.21
C ASP A 347 -5.55 -6.43 -24.85
N LEU A 348 -5.77 -7.50 -24.06
CA LEU A 348 -6.40 -7.41 -22.74
C LEU A 348 -5.48 -6.75 -21.71
N VAL A 349 -4.17 -7.01 -21.77
CA VAL A 349 -3.17 -6.30 -20.95
C VAL A 349 -3.13 -4.82 -21.31
N ALA A 350 -3.17 -4.49 -22.61
CA ALA A 350 -3.25 -3.10 -23.07
C ALA A 350 -4.56 -2.43 -22.60
N ALA A 351 -5.70 -3.09 -22.74
CA ALA A 351 -7.00 -2.60 -22.28
C ALA A 351 -7.03 -2.38 -20.76
N ARG A 352 -6.49 -3.32 -19.97
CA ARG A 352 -6.33 -3.17 -18.52
C ARG A 352 -5.45 -1.98 -18.18
N LYS A 353 -4.33 -1.78 -18.89
CA LYS A 353 -3.45 -0.61 -18.67
C LYS A 353 -4.17 0.71 -18.97
N VAL A 354 -4.98 0.77 -20.04
CA VAL A 354 -5.80 1.94 -20.36
C VAL A 354 -6.87 2.18 -19.30
N ALA A 355 -7.58 1.15 -18.86
CA ALA A 355 -8.62 1.26 -17.83
C ALA A 355 -8.04 1.66 -16.47
N SER A 356 -6.90 1.07 -16.07
CA SER A 356 -6.17 1.44 -14.85
C SER A 356 -5.71 2.89 -14.89
N GLY A 357 -5.20 3.31 -16.05
CA GLY A 357 -4.85 4.69 -16.35
C GLY A 357 -6.01 5.67 -16.21
N ALA A 358 -7.14 5.36 -16.84
CA ALA A 358 -8.37 6.16 -16.78
C ALA A 358 -8.92 6.25 -15.36
N HIS A 359 -8.96 5.12 -14.63
CA HIS A 359 -9.38 5.08 -13.24
C HIS A 359 -8.48 5.94 -12.34
N HIS A 360 -7.17 5.80 -12.48
CA HIS A 360 -6.22 6.64 -11.74
C HIS A 360 -6.42 8.12 -12.06
N ALA A 361 -6.57 8.49 -13.34
CA ALA A 361 -6.82 9.87 -13.75
C ALA A 361 -8.13 10.43 -13.15
N ALA A 362 -9.21 9.65 -13.16
CA ALA A 362 -10.48 10.03 -12.54
C ALA A 362 -10.35 10.23 -11.01
N VAL A 363 -9.65 9.31 -10.33
CA VAL A 363 -9.38 9.41 -8.89
C VAL A 363 -8.59 10.68 -8.57
N VAL A 364 -7.56 10.96 -9.36
CA VAL A 364 -6.72 12.16 -9.22
C VAL A 364 -7.53 13.43 -9.46
N ALA A 365 -8.37 13.47 -10.51
CA ALA A 365 -9.24 14.60 -10.82
C ALA A 365 -10.25 14.86 -9.69
N SER A 366 -10.93 13.80 -9.22
CA SER A 366 -11.84 13.88 -8.07
C SER A 366 -11.11 14.35 -6.82
N ALA A 367 -9.92 13.82 -6.53
CA ALA A 367 -9.15 14.15 -5.34
C ALA A 367 -8.77 15.63 -5.27
N ASP A 368 -8.51 16.29 -6.40
CA ASP A 368 -8.11 17.70 -6.42
C ASP A 368 -9.24 18.73 -6.31
N MET A 369 -10.48 18.35 -6.63
CA MET A 369 -11.62 19.28 -6.56
C MET A 369 -12.03 19.52 -5.10
N PRO A 370 -11.91 20.73 -4.53
CA PRO A 370 -12.39 20.99 -3.18
C PRO A 370 -13.92 21.09 -3.17
N ALA A 371 -14.56 20.60 -2.10
CA ALA A 371 -15.99 20.77 -1.90
C ALA A 371 -16.33 22.18 -1.39
N LYS A 372 -17.44 22.72 -1.87
CA LYS A 372 -17.98 24.03 -1.51
C LYS A 372 -19.17 23.92 -0.56
N THR A 373 -19.75 22.72 -0.41
CA THR A 373 -20.91 22.43 0.44
C THR A 373 -20.65 21.29 1.41
N LEU A 374 -21.57 21.12 2.38
CA LEU A 374 -21.56 19.99 3.30
C LEU A 374 -21.72 18.64 2.58
N ASP A 375 -22.52 18.58 1.51
CA ASP A 375 -22.73 17.34 0.76
C ASP A 375 -21.46 16.92 0.02
N GLY A 376 -20.77 17.87 -0.63
CA GLY A 376 -19.46 17.60 -1.23
C GLY A 376 -18.39 17.25 -0.19
N LEU A 377 -18.43 17.84 1.01
CA LEU A 377 -17.52 17.49 2.10
C LEU A 377 -17.77 16.06 2.61
N ALA A 378 -19.04 15.66 2.74
CA ALA A 378 -19.40 14.29 3.10
C ALA A 378 -18.86 13.28 2.08
N LEU A 379 -18.98 13.58 0.78
CA LEU A 379 -18.37 12.80 -0.29
C LEU A 379 -16.85 12.64 -0.10
N LYS A 380 -16.12 13.73 0.16
CA LYS A 380 -14.67 13.70 0.41
C LYS A 380 -14.31 12.86 1.63
N THR A 381 -15.10 12.91 2.69
CA THR A 381 -14.85 12.07 3.88
C THR A 381 -15.03 10.58 3.59
N ARG A 382 -16.02 10.18 2.79
CA ARG A 382 -16.19 8.76 2.38
C ARG A 382 -14.99 8.27 1.54
N GLN A 383 -14.45 9.12 0.67
CA GLN A 383 -13.27 8.77 -0.13
C GLN A 383 -12.02 8.51 0.74
N LEU A 384 -11.92 9.15 1.91
CA LEU A 384 -10.80 8.94 2.84
C LEU A 384 -10.88 7.61 3.60
N ASP A 385 -12.08 7.10 3.86
CA ASP A 385 -12.23 5.81 4.53
C ASP A 385 -11.65 4.64 3.71
N GLY A 386 -11.60 4.79 2.39
CA GLY A 386 -10.98 3.82 1.47
C GLY A 386 -9.45 3.95 1.31
N ALA A 387 -8.83 5.04 1.78
CA ALA A 387 -7.41 5.30 1.55
C ALA A 387 -6.51 4.77 2.68
N ALA A 388 -5.33 4.24 2.32
CA ALA A 388 -4.32 3.85 3.29
C ALA A 388 -3.73 5.10 3.99
N TRP A 389 -4.05 5.30 5.27
CA TRP A 389 -3.67 6.48 6.07
C TRP A 389 -2.15 6.72 6.19
N GLN A 390 -1.31 5.75 5.87
CA GLN A 390 0.14 5.80 6.06
C GLN A 390 0.86 6.64 4.99
N ALA A 391 0.35 6.66 3.77
CA ALA A 391 0.68 7.71 2.82
C ALA A 391 -0.33 8.82 3.09
N MET A 392 0.05 10.02 3.54
CA MET A 392 -0.89 11.16 3.56
C MET A 392 -1.21 11.48 2.10
N PRO A 393 -2.35 11.04 1.50
CA PRO A 393 -2.52 11.23 0.08
C PRO A 393 -2.83 12.71 -0.18
N SER A 394 -2.64 13.16 -1.42
CA SER A 394 -3.07 14.47 -1.92
C SER A 394 -4.52 14.84 -1.53
N SER A 395 -5.38 13.84 -1.30
CA SER A 395 -6.75 13.98 -0.81
C SER A 395 -6.89 14.70 0.53
N TRP A 396 -5.87 14.68 1.42
CA TRP A 396 -5.93 15.43 2.68
C TRP A 396 -5.91 16.94 2.48
N VAL A 397 -5.12 17.41 1.51
CA VAL A 397 -5.04 18.85 1.21
C VAL A 397 -6.39 19.32 0.71
N SER A 398 -6.99 18.59 -0.24
CA SER A 398 -8.33 18.88 -0.73
C SER A 398 -9.40 18.79 0.35
N LEU A 399 -9.32 17.81 1.27
CA LEU A 399 -10.25 17.72 2.39
C LEU A 399 -10.14 18.94 3.31
N LEU A 400 -8.92 19.34 3.68
CA LEU A 400 -8.71 20.52 4.53
C LEU A 400 -9.23 21.78 3.85
N GLU A 401 -8.93 21.97 2.56
CA GLU A 401 -9.47 23.06 1.74
C GLU A 401 -10.99 23.03 1.69
N SER A 402 -11.59 21.85 1.54
CA SER A 402 -13.04 21.65 1.56
C SER A 402 -13.65 22.06 2.90
N ALA A 403 -13.08 21.56 4.01
CA ALA A 403 -13.55 21.88 5.34
C ALA A 403 -13.42 23.39 5.63
N ALA A 404 -12.36 24.02 5.16
CA ALA A 404 -12.13 25.45 5.25
C ALA A 404 -13.15 26.27 4.45
N LEU A 405 -13.41 25.90 3.19
CA LEU A 405 -14.41 26.56 2.35
C LEU A 405 -15.80 26.46 2.97
N VAL A 406 -16.19 25.27 3.43
CA VAL A 406 -17.52 25.03 4.03
C VAL A 406 -17.68 25.74 5.37
N SER A 407 -16.62 25.83 6.18
CA SER A 407 -16.64 26.54 7.47
C SER A 407 -16.40 28.05 7.38
N GLY A 408 -16.02 28.56 6.20
CA GLY A 408 -15.63 29.97 6.01
C GLY A 408 -14.28 30.31 6.66
N VAL A 409 -13.46 29.33 7.02
CA VAL A 409 -12.14 29.54 7.61
C VAL A 409 -11.11 29.71 6.49
N THR A 410 -10.38 30.83 6.49
CA THR A 410 -9.27 31.02 5.55
C THR A 410 -8.08 30.18 5.99
N LEU A 411 -7.72 29.14 5.21
CA LEU A 411 -6.44 28.46 5.40
C LEU A 411 -5.29 29.37 4.97
N ARG A 412 -4.22 29.36 5.76
CA ARG A 412 -2.95 29.96 5.32
C ARG A 412 -2.46 29.16 4.11
N LYS A 413 -2.46 29.79 2.95
CA LYS A 413 -1.81 29.20 1.78
C LYS A 413 -0.32 29.07 2.10
N PRO A 414 0.30 27.91 1.86
CA PRO A 414 1.74 27.79 1.99
C PRO A 414 2.39 28.76 1.00
N ASP A 415 3.28 29.63 1.50
CA ASP A 415 4.00 30.65 0.73
C ASP A 415 5.14 30.03 -0.11
N TYR A 416 4.91 28.81 -0.64
CA TYR A 416 5.91 28.07 -1.38
C TYR A 416 5.90 28.46 -2.86
N ASP A 417 7.02 28.99 -3.35
CA ASP A 417 7.19 29.40 -4.75
C ASP A 417 7.40 28.18 -5.66
N VAL A 418 6.29 27.54 -6.02
CA VAL A 418 6.31 26.37 -6.92
C VAL A 418 6.90 26.73 -8.29
N ALA A 419 6.62 27.92 -8.81
CA ALA A 419 7.13 28.35 -10.11
C ALA A 419 8.65 28.57 -10.08
N GLY A 420 9.17 29.13 -8.99
CA GLY A 420 10.60 29.20 -8.70
C GLY A 420 11.22 27.81 -8.61
N TRP A 421 10.61 26.88 -7.87
CA TRP A 421 11.11 25.51 -7.76
C TRP A 421 11.18 24.79 -9.12
N VAL A 422 10.14 24.89 -9.96
CA VAL A 422 10.14 24.27 -11.30
C VAL A 422 11.27 24.84 -12.16
N ARG A 423 11.47 26.16 -12.12
CA ARG A 423 12.56 26.83 -12.84
C ARG A 423 13.94 26.37 -12.36
N ASP A 424 14.13 26.24 -11.04
CA ASP A 424 15.37 25.73 -10.47
C ASP A 424 15.62 24.27 -10.89
N TRP A 425 14.58 23.43 -10.89
CA TRP A 425 14.66 22.02 -11.32
C TRP A 425 15.07 21.88 -12.79
N GLU A 426 14.43 22.62 -13.69
CA GLU A 426 14.78 22.63 -15.11
C GLU A 426 16.16 23.25 -15.35
N GLY A 427 16.51 24.31 -14.59
CA GLY A 427 17.83 24.94 -14.61
C GLY A 427 18.96 24.02 -14.16
N ALA A 428 18.69 23.09 -13.23
CA ALA A 428 19.60 22.02 -12.84
C ALA A 428 19.73 20.90 -13.89
N GLY A 429 19.01 21.00 -15.02
CA GLY A 429 18.97 20.00 -16.09
C GLY A 429 17.93 18.90 -15.86
N GLY A 430 17.08 19.04 -14.84
CA GLY A 430 15.96 18.15 -14.62
C GLY A 430 14.91 18.32 -15.72
N THR A 431 14.09 17.29 -15.94
CA THR A 431 12.93 17.41 -16.84
C THR A 431 11.68 16.97 -16.10
N ILE A 432 10.58 17.66 -16.35
CA ILE A 432 9.26 17.30 -15.81
C ILE A 432 8.47 16.68 -16.96
N LYS A 433 7.96 15.47 -16.75
CA LYS A 433 7.16 14.75 -17.75
C LYS A 433 5.82 14.41 -17.16
N GLN A 434 4.75 14.68 -17.88
CA GLN A 434 3.44 14.18 -17.51
C GLN A 434 3.19 12.86 -18.23
N HIS A 435 2.85 11.82 -17.49
CA HIS A 435 2.50 10.55 -18.09
C HIS A 435 1.16 10.71 -18.83
N PRO A 436 1.08 10.39 -20.14
CA PRO A 436 -0.07 10.75 -20.97
C PRO A 436 -1.38 10.11 -20.51
N ILE A 437 -1.27 8.90 -19.94
CA ILE A 437 -2.44 8.12 -19.51
C ILE A 437 -2.83 8.42 -18.06
N SER A 438 -1.93 8.22 -17.08
CA SER A 438 -2.23 8.44 -15.66
C SER A 438 -2.27 9.91 -15.25
N GLN A 439 -1.79 10.84 -16.09
CA GLN A 439 -1.60 12.25 -15.74
C GLN A 439 -0.61 12.47 -14.58
N GLU A 440 0.13 11.43 -14.20
CA GLU A 440 1.14 11.46 -13.15
C GLU A 440 2.31 12.34 -13.57
N VAL A 441 2.81 13.16 -12.66
CA VAL A 441 3.95 14.05 -12.90
C VAL A 441 5.22 13.33 -12.49
N MET A 442 6.09 13.05 -13.46
CA MET A 442 7.40 12.43 -13.24
C MET A 442 8.50 13.49 -13.30
N PHE A 443 9.27 13.58 -12.22
CA PHE A 443 10.46 14.42 -12.14
C PHE A 443 11.69 13.59 -12.52
N CYS A 444 12.11 13.72 -13.78
CA CYS A 444 13.28 13.04 -14.30
C CYS A 444 14.54 13.82 -13.89
N ALA A 445 15.38 13.21 -13.06
CA ALA A 445 16.66 13.79 -12.67
C ALA A 445 17.54 14.07 -13.90
N PRO A 446 18.47 15.05 -13.81
CA PRO A 446 19.35 15.42 -14.92
C PRO A 446 20.11 14.21 -15.48
N ARG A 447 20.11 14.05 -16.82
CA ARG A 447 20.87 12.99 -17.48
C ARG A 447 22.34 13.40 -17.59
N GLY A 448 23.19 12.63 -16.94
CA GLY A 448 24.61 12.94 -16.76
C GLY A 448 24.85 13.21 -15.28
N LEU A 449 25.71 12.41 -14.65
CA LEU A 449 26.18 12.69 -13.30
C LEU A 449 26.53 14.17 -13.24
N CYS A 450 25.86 14.94 -12.39
CA CYS A 450 26.30 16.26 -11.98
C CYS A 450 27.80 16.12 -11.66
N THR A 451 28.66 16.58 -12.57
CA THR A 451 30.11 16.40 -12.47
C THR A 451 30.65 17.28 -11.36
N SER A 452 29.98 18.40 -11.08
CA SER A 452 30.25 19.24 -9.94
C SER A 452 29.51 18.77 -8.68
N PRO A 453 30.16 18.82 -7.50
CA PRO A 453 29.50 18.56 -6.22
C PRO A 453 28.38 19.56 -5.91
N GLU A 454 28.49 20.80 -6.41
CA GLU A 454 27.46 21.84 -6.27
C GLU A 454 26.15 21.45 -6.96
N ALA A 455 26.20 20.95 -8.19
CA ALA A 455 25.01 20.51 -8.90
C ALA A 455 24.34 19.30 -8.22
N ARG A 456 25.12 18.40 -7.59
CA ARG A 456 24.56 17.29 -6.78
C ARG A 456 23.86 17.81 -5.52
N ALA A 457 24.48 18.76 -4.82
CA ALA A 457 23.89 19.37 -3.64
C ALA A 457 22.58 20.09 -3.98
N GLU A 458 22.55 20.76 -5.13
CA GLU A 458 21.36 21.45 -5.62
C GLU A 458 20.22 20.49 -6.01
N VAL A 459 20.52 19.43 -6.77
CA VAL A 459 19.51 18.39 -7.07
C VAL A 459 18.97 17.75 -5.79
N SER A 460 19.84 17.48 -4.81
CA SER A 460 19.44 16.93 -3.51
C SER A 460 18.55 17.92 -2.72
N ARG A 461 18.90 19.21 -2.70
CA ARG A 461 18.04 20.28 -2.12
C ARG A 461 16.66 20.28 -2.77
N LEU A 462 16.60 20.24 -4.10
CA LEU A 462 15.35 20.24 -4.86
C LEU A 462 14.53 18.97 -4.65
N GLN A 463 15.15 17.79 -4.55
CA GLN A 463 14.49 16.52 -4.23
C GLN A 463 13.90 16.52 -2.81
N ASN A 464 14.64 17.05 -1.83
CA ASN A 464 14.12 17.20 -0.47
C ASN A 464 12.93 18.17 -0.44
N ALA A 465 13.02 19.28 -1.19
CA ALA A 465 11.93 20.24 -1.32
C ALA A 465 10.71 19.63 -2.04
N LEU A 466 10.94 18.79 -3.05
CA LEU A 466 9.90 18.01 -3.72
C LEU A 466 9.20 17.10 -2.71
N GLY A 467 9.92 16.30 -1.93
CA GLY A 467 9.31 15.41 -0.93
C GLY A 467 8.45 16.16 0.11
N ALA A 468 8.83 17.40 0.46
CA ALA A 468 8.06 18.23 1.38
C ALA A 468 6.84 18.93 0.73
N ASN A 469 6.86 19.15 -0.59
CA ASN A 469 5.88 20.00 -1.30
C ASN A 469 5.26 19.31 -2.52
N GLU A 470 5.37 17.99 -2.64
CA GLU A 470 5.04 17.22 -3.84
C GLU A 470 3.62 17.50 -4.33
N ASN A 471 2.64 17.55 -3.42
CA ASN A 471 1.25 17.82 -3.77
C ASN A 471 1.04 19.20 -4.40
N LEU A 472 1.69 20.24 -3.87
CA LEU A 472 1.59 21.60 -4.40
C LEU A 472 2.23 21.70 -5.79
N ILE A 473 3.40 21.08 -5.94
CA ILE A 473 4.14 21.04 -7.21
C ILE A 473 3.33 20.27 -8.25
N ASN A 474 2.87 19.06 -7.93
CA ASN A 474 2.07 18.23 -8.83
C ASN A 474 0.77 18.91 -9.25
N ARG A 475 0.06 19.59 -8.33
CA ARG A 475 -1.17 20.32 -8.65
C ARG A 475 -0.88 21.50 -9.58
N TRP A 476 0.19 22.26 -9.33
CA TRP A 476 0.59 23.38 -10.18
C TRP A 476 0.98 22.91 -11.59
N VAL A 477 1.83 21.88 -11.71
CA VAL A 477 2.26 21.34 -13.01
C VAL A 477 1.07 20.86 -13.83
N ARG A 478 0.12 20.15 -13.21
CA ARG A 478 -1.09 19.68 -13.89
C ARG A 478 -2.00 20.82 -14.35
N ALA A 479 -2.08 21.91 -13.57
CA ALA A 479 -2.81 23.11 -13.96
C ALA A 479 -2.18 23.81 -15.19
N GLN A 480 -0.86 23.75 -15.35
CA GLN A 480 -0.17 24.29 -16.54
C GLN A 480 -0.30 23.38 -17.77
N GLY A 481 -0.36 22.06 -17.58
CA GLY A 481 -0.41 21.05 -18.65
C GLY A 481 -1.69 21.02 -19.50
N CYS A 482 -2.75 21.73 -19.09
CA CYS A 482 -3.96 21.89 -19.92
C CYS A 482 -3.80 22.91 -21.07
N GLY A 483 -2.63 23.53 -21.24
CA GLY A 483 -2.42 24.61 -22.22
C GLY A 483 -1.31 24.42 -23.25
N VAL A 484 -0.48 23.37 -23.18
CA VAL A 484 0.70 23.25 -24.06
C VAL A 484 0.87 21.84 -24.59
N ALA A 485 0.17 21.54 -25.69
CA ALA A 485 0.67 20.60 -26.68
C ALA A 485 1.38 21.41 -27.77
N ASN A 486 2.70 21.34 -27.80
CA ASN A 486 3.54 21.66 -28.96
C ASN A 486 4.61 20.58 -29.09
#